data_AF-A0A6J1W2W8-F1
#
_entry.id   AF-A0A6J1W2W8-F1
#
_cell.length_a   1.000
_cell.length_b   1.000
_cell.length_c   1.000
_cell.angle_alpha   90.00
_cell.angle_beta   90.00
_cell.angle_gamma   90.00
#
_symmetry.space_group_name_H-M   'P 1'
#
loop_
_entity.id
_entity.type
_entity.pdbx_description
1 polymer ?
#
loop_
_entity_poly.entity_id
_entity_poly.type
_entity_poly.pdbx_seq_one_letter_code
_entity_poly.pdbx_strand_id
1 'polypeptide(L)'
;MIKELERWKQEKEQQKHFQPCDCLVVRVTPDLGERIALSGEKALIEEIFPETGDVMCNSVNAGWNQDPTHVIRFPLNGYCRLNSVQ
;
A
#
# COMPACT_ATOMS: atom_id res chain seq x y z
N MET A 1 -30.73 12.72 -25.03
CA MET A 1 -29.47 13.29 -25.54
C MET A 1 -28.92 14.39 -24.62
N ILE A 2 -29.68 15.44 -24.28
CA ILE A 2 -29.20 16.52 -23.37
C ILE A 2 -28.92 16.02 -21.94
N LYS A 3 -29.80 15.21 -21.34
CA LYS A 3 -29.58 14.63 -20.00
C LYS A 3 -28.32 13.77 -19.88
N GLU A 4 -27.97 13.04 -20.94
CA GLU A 4 -26.74 12.23 -21.00
C GLU A 4 -25.49 13.11 -21.05
N LEU A 5 -25.54 14.22 -21.79
CA LEU A 5 -24.48 15.23 -21.84
C LEU A 5 -24.27 15.94 -20.50
N GLU A 6 -25.37 16.25 -19.80
CA GLU A 6 -25.34 16.84 -18.46
C GLU A 6 -24.73 15.86 -17.44
N ARG A 7 -25.12 14.58 -17.49
CA ARG A 7 -24.53 13.52 -16.66
C ARG A 7 -23.03 13.37 -16.92
N TRP A 8 -22.63 13.27 -18.19
CA TRP A 8 -21.22 13.16 -18.58
C TRP A 8 -20.39 14.37 -18.11
N LYS A 9 -20.95 15.59 -18.22
CA LYS A 9 -20.29 16.80 -17.74
C LYS A 9 -20.08 16.76 -16.23
N GLN A 10 -21.10 16.35 -15.46
CA GLN A 10 -21.00 16.22 -14.00
C GLN A 10 -20.00 15.15 -13.57
N GLU A 11 -20.01 13.97 -14.21
CA GLU A 11 -19.05 12.90 -13.97
C GLU A 11 -17.62 13.39 -14.21
N LYS A 12 -17.36 14.09 -15.32
CA LYS A 12 -16.05 14.67 -15.61
C LYS A 12 -15.61 15.73 -14.60
N GLU A 13 -16.55 16.55 -14.12
CA GLU A 13 -16.27 17.57 -13.11
C GLU A 13 -15.88 16.92 -11.78
N GLN A 14 -16.59 15.85 -11.38
CA GLN A 14 -16.27 15.07 -10.17
C GLN A 14 -14.92 14.36 -10.28
N GLN A 15 -14.60 13.79 -11.45
CA GLN A 15 -13.35 13.07 -11.69
C GLN A 15 -12.10 13.95 -11.57
N LYS A 16 -12.22 15.27 -11.80
CA LYS A 16 -11.11 16.23 -11.59
C LYS A 16 -10.75 16.39 -10.12
N HIS A 17 -11.72 16.23 -9.23
CA HIS A 17 -11.53 16.39 -7.78
C HIS A 17 -11.19 15.07 -7.09
N PHE A 18 -11.57 13.94 -7.67
CA PHE A 18 -11.39 12.62 -7.09
C PHE A 18 -10.74 11.68 -8.12
N GLN A 19 -9.43 11.51 -8.01
CA GLN A 19 -8.72 10.41 -8.67
C GLN A 19 -8.38 9.35 -7.63
N PRO A 20 -8.93 8.12 -7.76
CA PRO A 20 -8.49 6.99 -6.96
C PRO A 20 -6.98 6.80 -7.16
N CYS A 21 -6.24 6.65 -6.06
CA CYS A 21 -4.82 6.34 -6.11
C CYS A 21 -4.45 5.44 -4.94
N ASP A 22 -3.56 4.50 -5.24
CA ASP A 22 -2.98 3.61 -4.26
C ASP A 22 -1.68 4.24 -3.74
N CYS A 23 -1.50 4.23 -2.42
CA CYS A 23 -0.38 4.89 -1.77
C CYS A 23 0.34 3.93 -0.81
N LEU A 24 1.67 3.91 -0.86
CA LEU A 24 2.52 3.27 0.14
C LEU A 24 3.52 4.27 0.70
N VAL A 25 3.84 4.10 1.98
CA VAL A 25 4.94 4.81 2.64
C VAL A 25 6.10 3.85 2.82
N VAL A 26 7.25 4.19 2.23
CA VAL A 26 8.51 3.46 2.39
C VAL A 26 9.39 4.22 3.39
N ARG A 27 9.76 3.57 4.49
CA ARG A 27 10.72 4.09 5.47
C ARG A 27 12.00 3.27 5.41
N VAL A 28 13.10 3.92 5.06
CA VAL A 28 14.44 3.31 5.06
C VAL A 28 15.23 3.87 6.23
N THR A 29 15.78 3.00 7.08
CA THR A 29 16.68 3.38 8.17
C THR A 29 18.07 2.79 7.92
N PRO A 30 19.12 3.61 7.76
CA PRO A 30 20.48 3.12 7.53
C PRO A 30 21.14 2.73 8.88
N ASP A 31 20.93 1.49 9.33
CA ASP A 31 21.58 0.92 10.52
C ASP A 31 22.81 0.07 10.10
N LEU A 32 23.15 -1.02 10.82
CA LEU A 32 24.14 -2.05 10.43
C LEU A 32 23.58 -2.93 9.29
N GLY A 33 23.24 -2.30 8.18
CA GLY A 33 22.33 -2.81 7.15
C GLY A 33 21.08 -1.94 7.10
N GLU A 34 20.53 -1.74 5.89
CA GLU A 34 19.31 -0.95 5.76
C GLU A 34 18.12 -1.72 6.34
N ARG A 35 17.20 -1.00 6.98
CA ARG A 35 15.91 -1.52 7.41
C ARG A 35 14.81 -0.83 6.63
N ILE A 36 14.05 -1.63 5.89
CA ILE A 36 12.98 -1.15 5.01
C ILE A 36 11.65 -1.52 5.67
N ALA A 37 10.85 -0.52 5.97
CA ALA A 37 9.51 -0.71 6.51
C ALA A 37 8.46 -0.08 5.60
N LEU A 38 7.38 -0.83 5.33
CA LEU A 38 6.25 -0.38 4.52
C LEU A 38 5.05 -0.04 5.41
N SER A 39 4.27 0.97 5.01
CA SER A 39 2.96 1.25 5.60
C SER A 39 1.96 1.54 4.48
N GLY A 40 0.76 0.96 4.58
CA GLY A 40 -0.27 1.05 3.55
C GLY A 40 -1.13 -0.21 3.49
N GLU A 41 -1.86 -0.38 2.40
CA GLU A 41 -2.79 -1.49 2.21
C GLU A 41 -2.08 -2.83 2.02
N LYS A 42 -2.57 -3.87 2.71
CA LYS A 42 -2.00 -5.23 2.66
C LYS A 42 -2.10 -5.86 1.28
N ALA A 43 -3.27 -5.74 0.65
CA ALA A 43 -3.53 -6.32 -0.67
C ALA A 43 -2.54 -5.78 -1.71
N LEU A 44 -2.28 -4.46 -1.68
CA LEU A 44 -1.30 -3.82 -2.54
C LEU A 44 0.13 -4.27 -2.25
N ILE A 45 0.50 -4.41 -0.96
CA ILE A 45 1.85 -4.89 -0.61
C ILE A 45 2.04 -6.34 -1.04
N GLU A 46 1.03 -7.20 -0.89
CA GLU A 46 1.06 -8.59 -1.35
C GLU A 46 1.11 -8.70 -2.88
N GLU A 47 0.42 -7.81 -3.60
CA GLU A 47 0.50 -7.74 -5.07
C GLU A 47 1.92 -7.41 -5.55
N ILE A 48 2.58 -6.45 -4.89
CA ILE A 48 3.93 -6.00 -5.28
C ILE A 48 5.02 -6.94 -4.76
N PHE A 49 4.85 -7.48 -3.54
CA PHE A 49 5.79 -8.34 -2.82
C PHE A 49 5.08 -9.64 -2.40
N PRO A 50 4.84 -10.57 -3.34
CA PRO A 50 4.04 -11.78 -3.10
C PRO A 50 4.63 -12.69 -2.02
N GLU A 51 5.93 -12.59 -1.72
CA GLU A 51 6.58 -13.33 -0.64
C GLU A 51 6.08 -12.93 0.76
N THR A 52 5.29 -11.85 0.86
CA THR A 52 4.79 -11.32 2.15
C THR A 52 3.39 -11.80 2.52
N GLY A 53 2.63 -12.41 1.59
CA GLY A 53 1.20 -12.75 1.78
C GLY A 53 0.93 -13.65 2.98
N ASP A 54 1.67 -14.77 3.10
CA ASP A 54 1.54 -15.71 4.22
C ASP A 54 1.84 -15.05 5.57
N VAL A 55 2.79 -14.12 5.60
CA VAL A 55 3.22 -13.44 6.83
C VAL A 55 2.14 -12.46 7.30
N MET A 56 1.56 -11.69 6.38
CA MET A 56 0.54 -10.69 6.71
C MET A 56 -0.74 -11.33 7.26
N CYS A 57 -1.15 -12.47 6.70
CA CYS A 57 -2.32 -13.22 7.14
C CYS A 57 -2.15 -13.85 8.52
N ASN A 58 -0.96 -14.37 8.83
CA ASN A 58 -0.74 -15.19 10.04
C ASN A 58 -0.25 -14.39 11.26
N SER A 59 0.17 -13.13 11.09
CA SER A 59 0.80 -12.33 12.15
C SER A 59 -0.18 -11.46 12.95
N VAL A 60 -1.23 -12.06 13.50
CA VAL A 60 -2.36 -11.34 14.14
C VAL A 60 -1.95 -10.50 15.36
N ASN A 61 -0.82 -10.82 15.99
CA ASN A 61 -0.31 -10.12 17.18
C ASN A 61 0.93 -9.25 16.90
N ALA A 62 1.30 -9.07 15.64
CA ALA A 62 2.43 -8.23 15.33
C ALA A 62 2.08 -6.75 15.53
N GLY A 63 2.98 -5.97 16.12
CA GLY A 63 2.75 -4.54 16.38
C GLY A 63 2.49 -3.71 15.12
N TRP A 64 2.85 -4.22 13.94
CA TRP A 64 2.57 -3.60 12.63
C TRP A 64 1.21 -4.01 12.02
N ASN A 65 0.51 -5.00 12.59
CA ASN A 65 -0.73 -5.60 12.08
C ASN A 65 -1.92 -5.27 12.99
N GLN A 66 -2.27 -3.99 13.10
CA GLN A 66 -3.35 -3.53 14.00
C GLN A 66 -4.68 -3.32 13.29
N ASP A 67 -4.68 -3.24 11.96
CA ASP A 67 -5.85 -2.99 11.12
C ASP A 67 -6.03 -4.17 10.14
N PRO A 68 -7.27 -4.58 9.82
CA PRO A 68 -7.51 -5.70 8.92
C PRO A 68 -7.03 -5.44 7.48
N THR A 69 -7.10 -4.20 6.98
CA THR A 69 -6.78 -3.86 5.59
C THR A 69 -5.42 -3.18 5.44
N HIS A 70 -4.89 -2.52 6.47
CA HIS A 70 -3.63 -1.78 6.42
C HIS A 70 -2.59 -2.28 7.43
N VAL A 71 -1.31 -2.00 7.16
CA VAL A 71 -0.19 -2.24 8.07
C VAL A 71 0.59 -0.95 8.32
N ILE A 72 1.20 -0.86 9.51
CA ILE A 72 2.04 0.26 9.92
C ILE A 72 3.44 -0.24 10.25
N ARG A 73 4.44 0.21 9.48
CA ARG A 73 5.86 -0.18 9.63
C ARG A 73 6.08 -1.70 9.55
N PHE A 74 5.46 -2.36 8.58
CA PHE A 74 5.73 -3.76 8.23
C PHE A 74 7.19 -3.94 7.79
N PRO A 75 7.99 -4.82 8.41
CA PRO A 75 9.43 -4.94 8.13
C PRO A 75 9.72 -5.77 6.87
N LEU A 76 9.70 -5.14 5.70
CA LEU A 76 9.82 -5.79 4.38
C LEU A 76 11.07 -6.65 4.25
N ASN A 77 12.23 -6.11 4.61
CA ASN A 77 13.51 -6.80 4.46
C ASN A 77 13.72 -7.97 5.45
N GLY A 78 12.78 -8.21 6.36
CA GLY A 78 12.70 -9.45 7.13
C GLY A 78 12.16 -10.65 6.32
N TYR A 79 11.50 -10.38 5.20
CA TYR A 79 10.79 -11.37 4.38
C TYR A 79 11.22 -11.36 2.91
N CYS A 80 11.65 -10.20 2.40
CA CYS A 80 12.17 -10.04 1.04
C CYS A 80 13.68 -9.77 1.07
N ARG A 81 14.40 -10.19 0.02
CA ARG A 81 15.83 -9.93 -0.17
C ARG A 81 16.06 -8.77 -1.15
N LEU A 82 15.42 -7.64 -0.88
CA LEU A 82 15.49 -6.42 -1.69
C LEU A 82 16.16 -5.30 -0.91
N ASN A 83 16.92 -4.46 -1.61
CA ASN A 83 17.45 -3.22 -1.09
C ASN A 83 16.53 -2.03 -1.42
N SER A 84 16.80 -0.85 -0.85
CA SER A 84 15.95 0.33 -1.04
C SER A 84 15.94 0.92 -2.46
N VAL A 85 16.87 0.50 -3.33
CA VAL A 85 16.96 0.95 -4.73
C VAL A 85 16.18 0.05 -5.68
N GLN A 86 16.07 -1.24 -5.35
CA GLN A 86 15.28 -2.22 -6.12
C GLN A 86 13.78 -1.96 -5.94
#